data_AF-A0A926YGL7-F1
#
_entry.id   AF-A0A926YGL7-F1
#
_cell.length_a   1.000
_cell.length_b   1.000
_cell.length_c   1.000
_cell.angle_alpha   90.00
_cell.angle_beta   90.00
_cell.angle_gamma   90.00
#
_symmetry.space_group_name_H-M   'P 1'
#
loop_
_entity.id
_entity.type
_entity.pdbx_description
1 polymer ?
#
loop_
_entity_poly.entity_id
_entity_poly.type
_entity_poly.pdbx_seq_one_letter_code
_entity_poly.pdbx_strand_id
1 'polypeptide(L)' 'MTSSIRFLMCSPDHYDVDYVINPWMEGNIHKSSRDRAVEQWEKLFHTLKDHAVVNLVTPQKGVPDMVFTANAGLV' A
#
# COMPACT_ATOMS: atom_id res chain seq x y z
N MET A 1 13.44 17.56 21.44
CA MET A 1 12.85 17.46 20.09
C MET A 1 11.72 16.45 20.19
N THR A 2 10.46 16.87 20.08
CA THR A 2 9.33 15.94 20.04
C THR A 2 9.45 15.15 18.74
N SER A 3 9.58 13.82 18.82
CA SER A 3 9.68 13.01 17.61
C SER A 3 8.36 13.07 16.86
N SER A 4 8.39 13.52 15.61
CA SER A 4 7.23 13.47 14.72
C SER A 4 6.88 12.00 14.43
N ILE A 5 5.59 11.66 14.50
CA ILE A 5 5.07 10.32 14.14
C ILE A 5 5.41 10.05 12.66
N ARG A 6 5.85 8.82 12.35
CA ARG A 6 6.26 8.43 11.00
C ARG A 6 5.60 7.13 10.56
N PHE A 7 5.16 7.10 9.31
CA PHE A 7 4.66 5.90 8.64
C PHE A 7 5.50 5.59 7.40
N LEU A 8 5.61 4.30 7.07
CA LEU A 8 6.12 3.81 5.80
C LEU A 8 4.95 3.37 4.93
N MET A 9 4.90 3.81 3.68
CA MET A 9 3.93 3.37 2.68
C MET A 9 4.63 2.96 1.37
N CYS A 10 3.94 2.24 0.51
CA CYS A 10 4.39 1.88 -0.83
C CYS A 10 3.26 2.19 -1.82
N SER A 11 3.56 2.81 -2.96
CA SER A 11 2.56 3.15 -3.98
C SER A 11 2.06 1.90 -4.71
N PRO A 12 0.82 1.89 -5.22
CA PRO A 12 0.21 0.74 -5.89
C PRO A 12 0.57 0.64 -7.38
N ASP A 13 1.74 1.13 -7.81
CA ASP A 13 2.15 1.18 -9.23
C ASP A 13 2.17 -0.21 -9.89
N HIS A 14 2.37 -1.25 -9.07
CA HIS A 14 2.41 -2.66 -9.47
C HIS A 14 1.38 -3.52 -8.73
N TYR A 15 0.38 -2.90 -8.10
CA TYR A 15 -0.68 -3.61 -7.39
C TYR A 15 -1.63 -4.32 -8.37
N ASP A 16 -1.97 -5.56 -8.03
CA ASP A 16 -3.12 -6.32 -8.50
C ASP A 16 -3.37 -7.50 -7.53
N VAL A 17 -4.47 -8.22 -7.69
CA VAL A 17 -4.66 -9.54 -7.04
C VAL A 17 -4.17 -10.60 -8.03
N ASP A 18 -2.91 -11.03 -7.90
CA ASP A 18 -2.28 -12.00 -8.82
C ASP A 18 -2.40 -13.45 -8.34
N TYR A 19 -2.70 -13.66 -7.06
CA TYR A 19 -2.76 -14.98 -6.42
C TYR A 19 -3.70 -14.95 -5.21
N VAL A 20 -3.97 -16.13 -4.62
CA VAL A 20 -4.84 -16.28 -3.44
C VAL A 20 -4.03 -16.85 -2.28
N ILE A 21 -3.86 -16.05 -1.23
CA ILE A 21 -3.20 -16.46 0.03
C ILE A 21 -4.05 -16.16 1.27
N ASN A 22 -5.20 -15.51 1.09
CA ASN A 22 -6.17 -15.28 2.14
C ASN A 22 -7.61 -15.28 1.56
N PRO A 23 -8.65 -15.48 2.39
CA PRO A 23 -10.02 -15.63 1.91
C PRO A 23 -10.60 -14.42 1.15
N TRP A 24 -10.07 -13.21 1.34
CA TRP A 24 -10.55 -12.01 0.65
C TRP A 24 -10.12 -11.96 -0.82
N MET A 25 -9.04 -12.67 -1.17
CA MET A 25 -8.52 -12.75 -2.53
C MET A 25 -9.29 -13.77 -3.39
N GLU A 26 -10.01 -14.71 -2.77
CA GLU A 26 -10.75 -15.75 -3.47
C GLU A 26 -11.78 -15.14 -4.44
N GLY A 27 -11.73 -15.57 -5.71
CA GLY A 27 -12.58 -15.03 -6.76
C GLY A 27 -12.28 -13.58 -7.19
N ASN A 28 -11.20 -12.96 -6.72
CA ASN A 28 -10.82 -11.57 -7.03
C ASN A 28 -9.56 -11.42 -7.90
N ILE A 29 -8.95 -12.52 -8.35
CA ILE A 29 -7.79 -12.50 -9.25
C ILE A 29 -8.08 -11.61 -10.48
N HIS A 30 -7.21 -10.63 -10.74
CA HIS A 30 -7.30 -9.64 -11.82
C HIS A 30 -8.61 -8.83 -11.87
N LYS A 31 -9.35 -8.75 -10.75
CA LYS A 31 -10.56 -7.92 -10.63
C LYS A 31 -10.29 -6.54 -10.04
N SER A 32 -9.03 -6.24 -9.70
CA SER A 32 -8.68 -4.92 -9.19
C SER A 32 -8.73 -3.88 -10.31
N SER A 33 -9.11 -2.66 -9.97
CA SER A 33 -8.97 -1.50 -10.87
C SER A 33 -7.76 -0.71 -10.40
N ARG A 34 -6.70 -0.66 -11.22
CA ARG A 34 -5.48 0.06 -10.87
C ARG A 34 -5.72 1.55 -10.68
N ASP A 35 -6.45 2.18 -11.59
CA ASP A 35 -6.73 3.63 -11.50
C ASP A 35 -7.50 3.97 -10.21
N ARG A 36 -8.49 3.15 -9.87
CA ARG A 36 -9.24 3.32 -8.61
C ARG A 36 -8.38 3.01 -7.39
N ALA A 37 -7.48 2.04 -7.46
CA ALA A 37 -6.55 1.74 -6.38
C ALA A 37 -5.56 2.88 -6.13
N VAL A 38 -5.03 3.51 -7.20
CA VAL A 38 -4.20 4.71 -7.12
C VAL A 38 -4.98 5.85 -6.46
N GLU A 39 -6.20 6.13 -6.92
CA GLU A 39 -7.05 7.19 -6.35
C GLU A 39 -7.34 6.96 -4.84
N GLN A 40 -7.67 5.73 -4.46
CA GLN A 40 -7.92 5.36 -3.07
C GLN A 40 -6.67 5.48 -2.20
N TRP A 41 -5.52 5.03 -2.71
CA TRP A 41 -4.24 5.12 -2.02
C TRP A 41 -3.79 6.57 -1.85
N GLU A 42 -3.93 7.40 -2.89
CA GLU A 42 -3.60 8.83 -2.82
C GLU A 42 -4.44 9.54 -1.76
N LYS A 43 -5.73 9.24 -1.67
CA LYS A 43 -6.60 9.80 -0.61
C LYS A 43 -6.08 9.44 0.79
N LEU A 44 -5.68 8.19 1.03
CA LEU A 44 -5.08 7.77 2.30
C LEU A 44 -3.73 8.48 2.55
N PHE A 45 -2.85 8.50 1.55
CA PHE A 45 -1.53 9.12 1.62
C PHE A 45 -1.61 10.61 1.99
N HIS A 46 -2.49 11.36 1.34
CA HIS A 46 -2.68 12.78 1.62
C HIS A 46 -3.30 13.00 3.01
N THR A 47 -4.34 12.23 3.36
CA THR A 47 -4.96 12.30 4.70
C THR A 47 -3.94 12.03 5.82
N LEU A 48 -3.04 11.06 5.63
CA LEU A 48 -2.03 10.71 6.63
C LEU A 48 -0.94 11.78 6.73
N LYS A 49 -0.56 12.40 5.61
CA LYS A 49 0.45 13.47 5.56
C LYS A 49 0.04 14.75 6.29
N ASP A 50 -1.26 14.99 6.46
CA ASP A 50 -1.75 16.12 7.25
C ASP A 50 -1.48 15.95 8.76
N HIS A 51 -1.15 14.73 9.20
CA HIS A 51 -1.00 14.37 10.61
C HIS A 51 0.36 13.75 10.97
N ALA A 52 1.11 13.24 10.01
CA ALA A 52 2.36 12.52 10.24
C ALA A 52 3.33 12.64 9.05
N VAL A 53 4.60 12.30 9.26
CA VAL A 53 5.54 12.15 8.15
C VAL A 53 5.32 10.79 7.49
N VAL A 54 5.17 10.78 6.17
CA VAL A 54 5.05 9.55 5.38
C VAL A 54 6.28 9.39 4.51
N ASN A 55 7.01 8.29 4.71
CA ASN A 55 8.10 7.87 3.84
C ASN A 55 7.59 6.82 2.85
N LEU A 56 8.18 6.81 1.65
CA LEU A 56 7.81 5.86 0.60
C LEU A 56 8.97 4.90 0.31
N VAL A 57 8.63 3.62 0.13
CA VAL A 57 9.52 2.64 -0.50
C VAL A 57 9.13 2.49 -1.97
N THR A 58 10.13 2.27 -2.84
CA THR A 58 9.89 2.06 -4.28
C THR A 58 9.19 0.72 -4.51
N PRO A 59 8.01 0.69 -5.16
CA PRO A 59 7.32 -0.55 -5.48
C PRO A 59 8.15 -1.42 -6.42
N GLN A 60 7.98 -2.74 -6.33
CA GLN A 60 8.67 -3.72 -7.18
C GLN A 60 7.68 -4.51 -8.01
N LYS A 61 7.97 -4.65 -9.31
CA LYS A 61 7.15 -5.45 -10.22
C LYS A 61 7.20 -6.93 -9.82
N GLY A 62 6.05 -7.59 -9.82
CA GLY A 62 5.94 -9.00 -9.42
C GLY A 62 5.78 -9.21 -7.90
N VAL A 63 5.69 -8.13 -7.12
CA VAL A 63 5.40 -8.18 -5.67
C VAL A 63 4.19 -7.26 -5.38
N PRO A 64 2.98 -7.64 -5.82
CA PRO A 64 1.82 -6.74 -5.78
C PRO A 64 1.40 -6.35 -4.36
N ASP A 65 1.62 -7.24 -3.38
CA ASP A 65 1.29 -7.02 -1.97
C ASP A 65 2.29 -6.10 -1.23
N MET A 66 3.34 -5.58 -1.89
CA MET A 66 4.32 -4.66 -1.28
C MET A 66 3.67 -3.37 -0.75
N VAL A 67 2.46 -3.04 -1.23
CA VAL A 67 1.60 -1.96 -0.72
C VAL A 67 1.23 -2.12 0.75
N PHE A 68 1.20 -3.36 1.28
CA PHE A 68 0.86 -3.67 2.66
C PHE A 68 2.09 -3.61 3.57
N THR A 69 2.65 -2.40 3.72
CA THR A 69 3.91 -2.15 4.47
C THR A 69 3.83 -2.52 5.95
N ALA A 70 2.64 -2.71 6.51
CA ALA A 70 2.45 -3.24 7.87
C ALA A 70 3.08 -4.63 8.05
N ASN A 71 3.23 -5.42 6.98
CA ASN A 71 3.81 -6.75 7.01
C ASN A 71 5.34 -6.75 6.79
N ALA A 72 5.98 -5.59 6.62
CA ALA A 72 7.41 -5.50 6.34
C ALA A 72 8.30 -5.98 7.50
N GLY A 73 7.84 -5.80 8.75
CA GLY A 73 8.57 -6.17 9.96
C GLY A 73 8.05 -5.43 11.19
N LEU A 74 8.71 -5.65 12.33
CA LEU A 74 8.47 -4.91 13.58
C LEU A 74 9.66 -3.99 13.86
N VAL A 75 9.38 -2.74 14.23
CA VAL A 75 10.36 -1.69 14.57
C VAL A 75 10.24 -1.34 16.04
#